data_AF-A0A7V8SJE0-F1
#
_entry.id   AF-A0A7V8SJE0-F1
#
_cell.length_a   1.000
_cell.length_b   1.000
_cell.length_c   1.000
_cell.angle_alpha   90.00
_cell.angle_beta   90.00
_cell.angle_gamma   90.00
#
_symmetry.space_group_name_H-M   'P 1'
#
loop_
_entity.id
_entity.type
_entity.pdbx_description
1 polymer ?
#
loop_
_entity_poly.entity_id
_entity_poly.type
_entity_poly.pdbx_seq_one_letter_code
_entity_poly.pdbx_strand_id
1 'polypeptide(L)'
;MTKFQEKSRLSLEQYEITYLNYNLSLFNKEAAIFTGRAKTFNLEEMIDRYNTNGGNISKLIQKFINDLCNDNGEIKKLIQKFPSLHDYYTILLRVIAAKHHPPMKLLVQSSISSLHRQALITQIINSTSFPIVIYTSEQLNGRIPDGIISNWIPEEKFRDVPFFSTSLFYTEWHKGELDLFLKRLETELRNYK
;
A
#
# COMPACT_ATOMS: atom_id res chain seq x y z
N MET A 1 -22.55 4.80 -9.38
CA MET A 1 -21.34 4.99 -8.55
C MET A 1 -21.40 4.00 -7.39
N THR A 2 -20.31 3.30 -7.06
CA THR A 2 -20.32 2.40 -5.88
C THR A 2 -20.20 3.22 -4.60
N LYS A 3 -20.99 2.94 -3.55
CA LYS A 3 -20.94 3.63 -2.24
C LYS A 3 -19.53 3.75 -1.66
N PHE A 4 -18.63 2.84 -2.03
CA PHE A 4 -17.22 2.88 -1.67
C PHE A 4 -16.48 4.07 -2.28
N GLN A 5 -16.63 4.31 -3.58
CA GLN A 5 -16.00 5.44 -4.28
C GLN A 5 -16.47 6.78 -3.70
N GLU A 6 -17.78 6.91 -3.43
CA GLU A 6 -18.35 8.12 -2.82
C GLU A 6 -17.76 8.43 -1.43
N LYS A 7 -17.58 7.40 -0.59
CA LYS A 7 -17.07 7.57 0.78
C LYS A 7 -15.56 7.70 0.85
N SER A 8 -14.83 7.04 -0.04
CA SER A 8 -13.36 6.97 -0.02
C SER A 8 -12.69 8.06 -0.85
N ARG A 9 -13.44 8.75 -1.73
CA ARG A 9 -12.90 9.65 -2.76
C ARG A 9 -11.94 8.96 -3.74
N LEU A 10 -11.98 7.63 -3.81
CA LEU A 10 -11.23 6.85 -4.78
C LEU A 10 -12.02 6.77 -6.08
N SER A 11 -11.35 7.05 -7.20
CA SER A 11 -11.93 6.90 -8.53
C SER A 11 -11.46 5.60 -9.16
N LEU A 12 -12.16 4.50 -8.84
CA LEU A 12 -11.91 3.19 -9.45
C LEU A 12 -12.35 3.14 -10.93
N GLU A 13 -11.55 2.48 -11.75
CA GLU A 13 -11.87 2.15 -13.15
C GLU A 13 -12.89 1.00 -13.22
N GLN A 14 -13.60 0.88 -14.35
CA GLN A 14 -14.70 -0.08 -14.49
C GLN A 14 -14.27 -1.56 -14.28
N TYR A 15 -13.05 -1.91 -14.69
CA TYR A 15 -12.55 -3.27 -14.47
C TYR A 15 -12.22 -3.53 -13.00
N GLU A 16 -11.81 -2.51 -12.24
CA GLU A 16 -11.52 -2.62 -10.80
C GLU A 16 -12.80 -2.80 -10.00
N ILE A 17 -13.87 -2.10 -10.40
CA ILE A 17 -15.22 -2.29 -9.84
C ILE A 17 -15.70 -3.72 -10.12
N THR A 18 -15.52 -4.20 -11.35
CA THR A 18 -15.87 -5.58 -11.73
C THR A 18 -15.09 -6.60 -10.90
N TYR A 19 -13.78 -6.39 -10.74
CA TYR A 19 -12.92 -7.26 -9.95
C TYR A 19 -13.30 -7.27 -8.47
N LEU A 20 -13.57 -6.09 -7.89
CA LEU A 20 -14.06 -5.96 -6.51
C LEU A 20 -15.37 -6.73 -6.32
N ASN A 21 -16.35 -6.53 -7.20
CA ASN A 21 -17.65 -7.21 -7.13
C ASN A 21 -17.52 -8.74 -7.27
N TYR A 22 -16.64 -9.20 -8.16
CA TYR A 22 -16.37 -10.63 -8.34
C TYR A 22 -15.83 -11.27 -7.06
N ASN A 23 -14.79 -10.69 -6.47
CA ASN A 23 -14.15 -11.25 -5.26
C ASN A 23 -15.11 -11.23 -4.06
N LEU A 24 -15.83 -10.12 -3.84
CA LEU A 24 -16.83 -10.05 -2.77
C LEU A 24 -17.94 -11.10 -2.96
N SER A 25 -18.39 -11.30 -4.20
CA SER A 25 -19.39 -12.34 -4.51
C SER A 25 -18.86 -13.75 -4.28
N LEU A 26 -17.60 -14.01 -4.63
CA LEU A 26 -16.95 -15.29 -4.39
C LEU A 26 -16.86 -15.60 -2.89
N PHE A 27 -16.34 -14.65 -2.09
CA PHE A 27 -16.27 -14.80 -0.64
C PHE A 27 -17.64 -15.06 -0.01
N ASN A 28 -18.69 -14.37 -0.49
CA ASN A 28 -20.05 -14.58 -0.01
C ASN A 28 -20.60 -15.97 -0.36
N LYS A 29 -20.30 -16.48 -1.57
CA LYS A 29 -20.70 -17.83 -1.98
C LYS A 29 -19.98 -18.89 -1.16
N GLU A 30 -18.67 -18.75 -0.99
CA GLU A 30 -17.87 -19.67 -0.17
C GLU A 30 -18.38 -19.73 1.26
N ALA A 31 -18.61 -18.56 1.88
CA ALA A 31 -19.19 -18.48 3.22
C ALA A 31 -20.59 -19.09 3.30
N ALA A 32 -21.44 -18.91 2.29
CA ALA A 32 -22.77 -19.50 2.28
C ALA A 32 -22.73 -21.05 2.28
N ILE A 33 -21.73 -21.64 1.64
CA ILE A 33 -21.55 -23.10 1.53
C ILE A 33 -20.84 -23.66 2.78
N PHE A 34 -19.90 -22.91 3.34
CA PHE A 34 -19.15 -23.35 4.50
C PHE A 34 -20.06 -23.41 5.75
N THR A 35 -19.85 -24.37 6.63
CA THR A 35 -20.62 -24.52 7.90
C THR A 35 -19.74 -24.54 9.14
N GLY A 36 -18.41 -24.53 8.99
CA GLY A 36 -17.44 -24.48 10.08
C GLY A 36 -16.77 -23.11 10.28
N ARG A 37 -15.93 -22.95 11.30
CA ARG A 37 -15.02 -21.79 11.38
C ARG A 37 -13.95 -21.98 10.30
N ALA A 38 -13.97 -21.17 9.25
CA ALA A 38 -12.93 -21.20 8.22
C ALA A 38 -11.55 -21.05 8.88
N LYS A 39 -10.69 -22.06 8.76
CA LYS A 39 -9.29 -21.99 9.18
C LYS A 39 -8.59 -20.97 8.30
N THR A 40 -7.99 -20.01 8.97
CA THR A 40 -7.50 -18.73 8.47
C THR A 40 -6.29 -18.92 7.55
N PHE A 41 -6.36 -18.33 6.33
CA PHE A 41 -5.21 -17.62 5.75
C PHE A 41 -4.55 -16.83 6.89
N ASN A 42 -3.22 -16.72 7.00
CA ASN A 42 -2.60 -15.94 8.08
C ASN A 42 -2.88 -14.45 7.90
N LEU A 43 -4.12 -14.08 8.20
CA LEU A 43 -4.73 -12.77 8.05
C LEU A 43 -4.09 -11.84 9.04
N GLU A 44 -3.73 -12.28 10.25
CA GLU A 44 -2.97 -11.50 11.22
C GLU A 44 -1.63 -11.03 10.65
N GLU A 45 -0.87 -11.91 9.99
CA GLU A 45 0.42 -11.51 9.39
C GLU A 45 0.24 -10.55 8.19
N MET A 46 -0.83 -10.70 7.42
CA MET A 46 -1.19 -9.75 6.36
C MET A 46 -1.65 -8.42 6.98
N ILE A 47 -2.54 -8.48 7.96
CA ILE A 47 -3.12 -7.36 8.68
C ILE A 47 -2.04 -6.57 9.42
N ASP A 48 -1.05 -7.21 10.05
CA ASP A 48 0.08 -6.54 10.72
C ASP A 48 1.00 -5.86 9.72
N ARG A 49 1.26 -6.49 8.56
CA ARG A 49 1.98 -5.85 7.46
C ARG A 49 1.25 -4.62 6.92
N TYR A 50 -0.08 -4.57 7.02
CA TYR A 50 -0.91 -3.47 6.49
C TYR A 50 -1.39 -2.46 7.55
N ASN A 51 -1.48 -2.82 8.83
CA ASN A 51 -2.03 -2.00 9.92
C ASN A 51 -1.10 -0.88 10.36
N THR A 52 0.19 -0.98 10.04
CA THR A 52 1.18 -0.03 10.53
C THR A 52 1.02 1.39 9.93
N ASN A 53 0.34 1.56 8.78
CA ASN A 53 0.48 2.78 7.96
C ASN A 53 -0.82 3.51 7.52
N GLY A 54 -1.99 3.35 8.15
CA GLY A 54 -3.24 3.83 7.49
C GLY A 54 -4.40 4.33 8.35
N GLY A 55 -4.17 5.19 9.36
CA GLY A 55 -5.20 5.61 10.32
C GLY A 55 -6.52 6.10 9.71
N ASN A 56 -6.49 7.04 8.77
CA ASN A 56 -7.72 7.61 8.18
C ASN A 56 -8.43 6.66 7.19
N ILE A 57 -7.67 5.94 6.36
CA ILE A 57 -8.20 4.97 5.40
C ILE A 57 -8.83 3.79 6.12
N SER A 58 -8.24 3.35 7.23
CA SER A 58 -8.79 2.28 8.05
C SER A 58 -10.16 2.66 8.61
N LYS A 59 -10.33 3.89 9.12
CA LYS A 59 -11.63 4.38 9.59
C LYS A 59 -12.67 4.44 8.48
N LEU A 60 -12.29 4.87 7.28
CA LEU A 60 -13.19 4.93 6.12
C LEU A 60 -13.63 3.53 5.67
N ILE A 61 -12.71 2.57 5.62
CA ILE A 61 -13.00 1.18 5.26
C ILE A 61 -13.92 0.53 6.29
N GLN A 62 -13.63 0.72 7.58
CA GLN A 62 -14.51 0.22 8.65
C GLN A 62 -15.91 0.82 8.56
N LYS A 63 -16.01 2.13 8.34
CA LYS A 63 -17.30 2.80 8.13
C LYS A 63 -18.03 2.23 6.91
N PHE A 64 -17.34 2.02 5.80
CA PHE A 64 -17.94 1.44 4.60
C PHE A 64 -18.49 0.02 4.83
N ILE A 65 -17.71 -0.86 5.50
CA ILE A 65 -18.16 -2.23 5.80
C ILE A 65 -19.37 -2.20 6.74
N ASN A 66 -19.35 -1.33 7.77
CA ASN A 66 -20.49 -1.16 8.67
C ASN A 66 -21.74 -0.69 7.93
N ASP A 67 -21.60 0.28 7.05
CA ASP A 67 -22.73 0.78 6.24
C ASP A 67 -23.27 -0.32 5.32
N LEU A 68 -22.39 -1.14 4.72
CA LEU A 68 -22.77 -2.29 3.90
C LEU A 68 -23.52 -3.36 4.70
N CYS A 69 -23.12 -3.62 5.96
CA CYS A 69 -23.86 -4.49 6.88
C CYS A 69 -25.21 -3.91 7.30
N ASN A 70 -25.30 -2.59 7.49
CA ASN A 70 -26.54 -1.93 7.87
C ASN A 70 -27.54 -1.91 6.72
N ASP A 71 -27.07 -1.75 5.49
CA ASP A 71 -27.88 -1.72 4.29
C ASP A 71 -28.30 -3.12 3.79
N ASN A 72 -27.61 -4.18 4.21
CA ASN A 72 -27.86 -5.55 3.74
C ASN A 72 -27.82 -6.58 4.89
N GLY A 73 -29.02 -6.99 5.32
CA GLY A 73 -29.21 -7.96 6.40
C GLY A 73 -28.63 -9.36 6.14
N GLU A 74 -28.53 -9.79 4.88
CA GLU A 74 -27.93 -11.08 4.54
C GLU A 74 -26.41 -11.05 4.67
N ILE A 75 -25.76 -9.96 4.24
CA ILE A 75 -24.31 -9.79 4.46
C ILE A 75 -24.00 -9.68 5.95
N LYS A 76 -24.84 -8.98 6.72
CA LYS A 76 -24.70 -8.92 8.18
C LYS A 76 -24.74 -10.31 8.81
N LYS A 77 -25.70 -11.16 8.44
CA LYS A 77 -25.79 -12.55 8.92
C LYS A 77 -24.58 -13.38 8.49
N LEU A 78 -24.10 -13.22 7.25
CA LEU A 78 -22.92 -13.92 6.76
C LEU A 78 -21.67 -13.56 7.58
N ILE A 79 -21.42 -12.27 7.84
CA ILE A 79 -20.28 -11.83 8.68
C ILE A 79 -20.43 -12.32 10.13
N GLN A 80 -21.64 -12.33 10.69
CA GLN A 80 -21.87 -12.89 12.04
C GLN A 80 -21.55 -14.38 12.11
N LYS A 81 -21.88 -15.15 11.05
CA LYS A 81 -21.57 -16.58 10.96
C LYS A 81 -20.10 -16.85 10.63
N PHE A 82 -19.46 -15.95 9.87
CA PHE A 82 -18.06 -16.02 9.45
C PHE A 82 -17.34 -14.69 9.69
N PRO A 83 -16.86 -14.45 10.93
CA PRO A 83 -16.20 -13.19 11.27
C PRO A 83 -15.01 -12.86 10.36
N SER A 84 -14.31 -13.87 9.83
CA SER A 84 -13.19 -13.68 8.89
C SER A 84 -13.57 -12.99 7.57
N LEU A 85 -14.85 -12.99 7.17
CA LEU A 85 -15.32 -12.22 6.00
C LEU A 85 -15.07 -10.72 6.15
N HIS A 86 -15.20 -10.21 7.38
CA HIS A 86 -14.91 -8.82 7.69
C HIS A 86 -13.45 -8.47 7.38
N ASP A 87 -12.54 -9.38 7.73
CA ASP A 87 -11.11 -9.21 7.49
C ASP A 87 -10.78 -9.28 5.99
N TYR A 88 -11.39 -10.22 5.26
CA TYR A 88 -11.24 -10.30 3.80
C TYR A 88 -11.70 -9.03 3.09
N TYR A 89 -12.86 -8.49 3.47
CA TYR A 89 -13.35 -7.22 2.92
C TYR A 89 -12.40 -6.07 3.25
N THR A 90 -11.92 -6.02 4.49
CA THR A 90 -10.98 -4.99 4.93
C THR A 90 -9.69 -5.04 4.11
N ILE A 91 -9.12 -6.23 3.89
CA ILE A 91 -7.89 -6.40 3.09
C ILE A 91 -8.12 -5.99 1.65
N LEU A 92 -9.18 -6.47 1.00
CA LEU A 92 -9.46 -6.16 -0.40
C LEU A 92 -9.61 -4.65 -0.62
N LEU A 93 -10.39 -3.98 0.23
CA LEU A 93 -10.59 -2.54 0.15
C LEU A 93 -9.32 -1.74 0.47
N ARG A 94 -8.46 -2.25 1.36
CA ARG A 94 -7.14 -1.66 1.64
C ARG A 94 -6.18 -1.80 0.46
N VAL A 95 -6.15 -2.95 -0.21
CA VAL A 95 -5.34 -3.14 -1.42
C VAL A 95 -5.77 -2.18 -2.53
N ILE A 96 -7.08 -2.02 -2.72
CA ILE A 96 -7.63 -1.04 -3.67
C ILE A 96 -7.22 0.37 -3.26
N ALA A 97 -7.42 0.76 -2.00
CA ALA A 97 -7.00 2.07 -1.51
C ALA A 97 -5.49 2.30 -1.73
N ALA A 98 -4.66 1.29 -1.48
CA ALA A 98 -3.22 1.32 -1.69
C ALA A 98 -2.86 1.65 -3.15
N LYS A 99 -3.50 1.00 -4.11
CA LYS A 99 -3.27 1.23 -5.55
C LYS A 99 -3.58 2.68 -5.98
N HIS A 100 -4.58 3.30 -5.37
CA HIS A 100 -5.01 4.65 -5.72
C HIS A 100 -4.36 5.76 -4.90
N HIS A 101 -3.37 5.43 -4.06
CA HIS A 101 -2.57 6.47 -3.43
C HIS A 101 -1.62 7.14 -4.44
N PRO A 102 -1.40 8.46 -4.34
CA PRO A 102 -0.36 9.12 -5.11
C PRO A 102 0.96 8.36 -4.91
N PRO A 103 1.65 7.98 -5.99
CA PRO A 103 2.87 7.22 -5.85
C PRO A 103 3.94 8.04 -5.14
N MET A 104 4.68 7.40 -4.24
CA MET A 104 5.86 8.00 -3.63
C MET A 104 6.93 8.21 -4.71
N LYS A 105 7.39 9.45 -4.85
CA LYS A 105 8.38 9.86 -5.84
C LYS A 105 9.77 9.75 -5.22
N LEU A 106 10.55 8.78 -5.67
CA LEU A 106 11.90 8.55 -5.16
C LEU A 106 12.93 8.95 -6.20
N LEU A 107 13.96 9.68 -5.77
CA LEU A 107 15.17 9.88 -6.57
C LEU A 107 16.19 8.82 -6.16
N VAL A 108 16.55 7.93 -7.08
CA VAL A 108 17.54 6.86 -6.83
C VAL A 108 18.80 7.14 -7.63
N GLN A 109 19.93 7.31 -6.94
CA GLN A 109 21.20 7.68 -7.56
C GLN A 109 22.31 6.70 -7.19
N SER A 110 23.26 6.56 -8.10
CA SER A 110 24.50 5.83 -7.83
C SER A 110 25.66 6.48 -8.59
N SER A 111 26.73 6.79 -7.88
CA SER A 111 28.01 7.23 -8.45
C SER A 111 28.88 6.05 -8.92
N ILE A 112 28.49 4.80 -8.64
CA ILE A 112 29.25 3.59 -9.01
C ILE A 112 28.97 3.21 -10.46
N SER A 113 27.71 2.87 -10.78
CA SER A 113 27.32 2.44 -12.12
C SER A 113 25.79 2.46 -12.31
N SER A 114 25.36 2.42 -13.57
CA SER A 114 23.96 2.19 -13.92
C SER A 114 23.43 0.85 -13.42
N LEU A 115 24.28 -0.19 -13.43
CA LEU A 115 23.93 -1.53 -12.94
C LEU A 115 23.69 -1.53 -11.42
N HIS A 116 24.55 -0.84 -10.66
CA HIS A 116 24.37 -0.68 -9.21
C HIS A 116 23.05 0.04 -8.90
N ARG A 117 22.74 1.11 -9.65
CA ARG A 117 21.46 1.81 -9.54
C ARG A 117 20.27 0.90 -9.83
N GLN A 118 20.33 0.06 -10.87
CA GLN A 118 19.26 -0.89 -11.18
C GLN A 118 19.06 -1.95 -10.10
N ALA A 119 20.14 -2.42 -9.46
CA ALA A 119 20.06 -3.34 -8.34
C ALA A 119 19.31 -2.72 -7.15
N LEU A 120 19.65 -1.47 -6.79
CA LEU A 120 18.94 -0.71 -5.76
C LEU A 120 17.45 -0.53 -6.09
N ILE A 121 17.15 -0.11 -7.32
CA ILE A 121 15.77 0.07 -7.81
C ILE A 121 14.95 -1.22 -7.65
N THR A 122 15.53 -2.35 -8.07
CA THR A 122 14.85 -3.65 -8.01
C THR A 122 14.51 -4.03 -6.58
N GLN A 123 15.38 -3.74 -5.62
CA GLN A 123 15.13 -4.06 -4.22
C GLN A 123 14.07 -3.18 -3.60
N ILE A 124 14.12 -1.87 -3.89
CA ILE A 124 13.09 -0.93 -3.45
C ILE A 124 11.72 -1.42 -3.96
N ILE A 125 11.61 -1.72 -5.25
CA ILE A 125 10.37 -2.24 -5.85
C ILE A 125 9.93 -3.54 -5.14
N ASN A 126 10.85 -4.46 -4.91
CA ASN A 126 10.55 -5.76 -4.28
C ASN A 126 10.19 -5.65 -2.79
N SER A 127 10.59 -4.58 -2.11
CA SER A 127 10.32 -4.39 -0.67
C SER A 127 9.16 -3.43 -0.38
N THR A 128 8.71 -2.66 -1.37
CA THR A 128 7.57 -1.76 -1.24
C THR A 128 6.22 -2.43 -1.51
N SER A 129 5.25 -2.19 -0.63
CA SER A 129 3.85 -2.63 -0.78
C SER A 129 2.90 -1.53 -1.26
N PHE A 130 3.43 -0.37 -1.63
CA PHE A 130 2.68 0.81 -2.06
C PHE A 130 3.23 1.34 -3.40
N PRO A 131 2.44 2.11 -4.17
CA PRO A 131 2.89 2.64 -5.44
C PRO A 131 4.10 3.56 -5.27
N ILE A 132 5.16 3.29 -6.03
CA ILE A 132 6.36 4.14 -6.11
C ILE A 132 6.63 4.52 -7.56
N VAL A 133 7.14 5.74 -7.77
CA VAL A 133 7.70 6.18 -9.04
C VAL A 133 9.16 6.57 -8.79
N ILE A 134 10.07 5.91 -9.49
CA ILE A 134 11.49 6.15 -9.36
C ILE A 134 11.95 7.06 -10.49
N TYR A 135 12.66 8.12 -10.14
CA TYR A 135 13.25 9.08 -11.05
C TYR A 135 14.77 8.93 -11.07
N THR A 136 15.34 9.09 -12.26
CA THR A 136 16.73 9.55 -12.41
C THR A 136 16.81 11.06 -12.23
N SER A 137 18.01 11.60 -12.00
CA SER A 137 18.23 13.05 -11.91
C SER A 137 17.67 13.81 -13.13
N GLU A 138 17.81 13.22 -14.32
CA GLU A 138 17.33 13.80 -15.59
C GLU A 138 15.80 13.82 -15.67
N GLN A 139 15.14 12.74 -15.23
CA GLN A 139 13.68 12.61 -15.25
C GLN A 139 12.99 13.51 -14.20
N LEU A 140 13.72 13.89 -13.15
CA LEU A 140 13.20 14.72 -12.07
C LEU A 140 12.81 16.12 -12.57
N ASN A 141 13.52 16.66 -13.58
CA ASN A 141 13.25 17.93 -14.26
C ASN A 141 12.85 19.08 -13.31
N GLY A 142 13.61 19.27 -12.22
CA GLY A 142 13.38 20.32 -11.23
C GLY A 142 12.26 20.05 -10.21
N ARG A 143 11.58 18.90 -10.26
CA ARG A 143 10.61 18.48 -9.23
C ARG A 143 11.34 18.06 -7.96
N ILE A 144 10.71 18.28 -6.80
CA ILE A 144 11.22 17.80 -5.51
C ILE A 144 10.69 16.36 -5.31
N PRO A 145 11.56 15.36 -5.10
CA PRO A 145 11.13 14.01 -4.77
C PRO A 145 10.66 13.94 -3.31
N ASP A 146 9.87 12.93 -2.99
CA ASP A 146 9.43 12.67 -1.61
C ASP A 146 10.56 12.06 -0.77
N GLY A 147 11.56 11.44 -1.41
CA GLY A 147 12.75 10.91 -0.76
C GLY A 147 13.90 10.65 -1.72
N ILE A 148 15.12 10.60 -1.19
CA ILE A 148 16.35 10.35 -1.95
C ILE A 148 17.05 9.12 -1.41
N ILE A 149 17.43 8.20 -2.31
CA ILE A 149 18.22 7.02 -1.98
C ILE A 149 19.49 7.09 -2.85
N SER A 150 20.65 7.28 -2.21
CA SER A 150 21.87 7.56 -2.95
C SER A 150 23.12 7.15 -2.18
N ASN A 151 24.18 6.73 -2.90
CA ASN A 151 25.49 6.43 -2.32
C ASN A 151 26.43 7.64 -2.25
N TRP A 152 25.92 8.82 -2.56
CA TRP A 152 26.62 10.09 -2.51
C TRP A 152 25.68 11.19 -2.03
N ILE A 153 26.25 12.25 -1.47
CA ILE A 153 25.50 13.33 -0.83
C ILE A 153 24.63 14.03 -1.90
N PRO A 154 23.32 14.22 -1.65
CA PRO A 154 22.44 14.93 -2.57
C PRO A 154 22.87 16.39 -2.78
N GLU A 155 22.51 16.94 -3.94
CA GLU A 155 22.70 18.36 -4.24
C GLU A 155 22.00 19.25 -3.20
N GLU A 156 22.56 20.44 -2.93
CA GLU A 156 22.06 21.38 -1.92
C GLU A 156 20.58 21.75 -2.08
N LYS A 157 20.08 21.77 -3.32
CA LYS A 157 18.67 22.02 -3.64
C LYS A 157 17.70 20.99 -3.03
N PHE A 158 18.22 19.86 -2.53
CA PHE A 158 17.46 18.81 -1.88
C PHE A 158 17.74 18.69 -0.37
N ARG A 159 18.31 19.73 0.27
CA ARG A 159 18.71 19.72 1.68
C ARG A 159 17.60 19.26 2.64
N ASP A 160 16.35 19.63 2.37
CA ASP A 160 15.21 19.33 3.23
C ASP A 160 14.47 18.03 2.83
N VAL A 161 14.96 17.33 1.80
CA VAL A 161 14.35 16.07 1.36
C VAL A 161 14.92 14.92 2.19
N PRO A 162 14.09 14.03 2.74
CA PRO A 162 14.57 12.88 3.48
C PRO A 162 15.53 12.03 2.63
N PHE A 163 16.69 11.73 3.20
CA PHE A 163 17.79 11.09 2.49
C PHE A 163 18.19 9.78 3.19
N PHE A 164 18.27 8.70 2.39
CA PHE A 164 18.82 7.42 2.78
C PHE A 164 20.14 7.18 2.05
N SER A 165 21.22 7.09 2.83
CA SER A 165 22.55 6.81 2.30
C SER A 165 22.72 5.32 2.06
N THR A 166 23.09 4.93 0.84
CA THR A 166 23.44 3.54 0.52
C THR A 166 24.95 3.37 0.56
N SER A 167 25.47 2.32 1.19
CA SER A 167 26.92 2.03 1.20
C SER A 167 27.46 1.76 -0.22
N LEU A 168 28.79 1.89 -0.38
CA LEU A 168 29.48 1.60 -1.66
C LEU A 168 29.51 0.11 -2.01
N PHE A 169 29.36 -0.77 -1.02
CA PHE A 169 29.37 -2.22 -1.17
C PHE A 169 28.00 -2.77 -0.79
N TYR A 170 27.27 -3.24 -1.79
CA TYR A 170 25.95 -3.81 -1.61
C TYR A 170 26.05 -5.17 -0.87
N THR A 171 25.72 -5.20 0.42
CA THR A 171 25.44 -6.43 1.17
C THR A 171 24.02 -6.35 1.76
N GLU A 172 23.38 -7.50 1.97
CA GLU A 172 22.00 -7.61 2.49
C GLU A 172 21.76 -6.95 3.87
N TRP A 173 22.79 -6.32 4.45
CA TRP A 173 22.83 -5.80 5.81
C TRP A 173 22.00 -4.52 6.03
N HIS A 174 21.50 -3.85 4.99
CA HIS A 174 20.68 -2.62 5.11
C HIS A 174 19.21 -2.75 4.69
N LYS A 175 18.74 -3.96 4.34
CA LYS A 175 17.36 -4.15 3.86
C LYS A 175 16.32 -3.67 4.88
N GLY A 176 16.50 -3.98 6.16
CA GLY A 176 15.59 -3.57 7.22
C GLY A 176 15.56 -2.05 7.44
N GLU A 177 16.70 -1.37 7.30
CA GLU A 177 16.79 0.10 7.48
C GLU A 177 16.13 0.84 6.31
N LEU A 178 16.34 0.36 5.08
CA LEU A 178 15.68 0.89 3.89
C LEU A 178 14.16 0.71 3.99
N ASP A 179 13.69 -0.46 4.43
CA ASP A 179 12.26 -0.73 4.62
C ASP A 179 11.64 0.20 5.68
N LEU A 180 12.36 0.44 6.79
CA LEU A 180 11.92 1.39 7.82
C LEU A 180 11.86 2.82 7.30
N PHE A 181 12.87 3.25 6.53
CA PHE A 181 12.90 4.57 5.90
C PHE A 181 11.71 4.77 4.94
N LEU A 182 11.46 3.79 4.07
CA LEU A 182 10.35 3.82 3.12
C LEU A 182 8.98 3.83 3.82
N LYS A 183 8.79 3.04 4.88
CA LYS A 183 7.55 3.06 5.68
C LYS A 183 7.33 4.39 6.39
N ARG A 184 8.40 5.02 6.90
CA ARG A 184 8.31 6.33 7.54
C ARG A 184 7.90 7.41 6.53
N LEU A 185 8.57 7.45 5.38
CA LEU A 185 8.22 8.36 4.28
C LEU A 185 6.76 8.21 3.87
N GLU A 186 6.31 6.96 3.70
CA GLU A 186 4.95 6.65 3.34
C GLU A 186 3.95 7.17 4.38
N THR A 187 4.25 6.98 5.67
CA THR A 187 3.41 7.45 6.78
C THR A 187 3.34 8.98 6.81
N GLU A 188 4.46 9.66 6.62
CA GLU A 188 4.52 11.13 6.58
C GLU A 188 3.68 11.67 5.41
N LEU A 189 3.83 11.10 4.20
CA LEU A 189 3.01 11.46 3.03
C LEU A 189 1.51 11.22 3.24
N ARG A 190 1.15 10.19 4.03
CA ARG A 190 -0.23 9.83 4.34
C ARG A 190 -0.88 10.72 5.41
N ASN A 191 -0.09 11.35 6.28
CA ASN A 191 -0.59 12.22 7.35
C ASN A 191 -0.71 13.70 6.94
N TYR A 192 -0.05 14.11 5.86
CA TYR A 192 -0.02 15.51 5.37
C TYR A 192 -1.11 15.84 4.31
N LYS A 193 -2.11 14.98 4.09
CA LYS A 193 -3.25 15.21 3.18
C LYS A 193 -4.56 14.75 3.79
#